data_AF-A0A2R5EGW5-F1
#
_entry.id   AF-A0A2R5EGW5-F1
#
_cell.length_a   1.000
_cell.length_b   1.000
_cell.length_c   1.000
_cell.angle_alpha   90.00
_cell.angle_beta   90.00
_cell.angle_gamma   90.00
#
_symmetry.space_group_name_H-M   'P 1'
#
loop_
_entity.id
_entity.type
_entity.pdbx_description
1 polymer ?
#
loop_
_entity_poly.entity_id
_entity_poly.type
_entity_poly.pdbx_seq_one_letter_code
_entity_poly.pdbx_strand_id
1 'polypeptide(L)'
;LGDFVVKRADGMFGYQLAVVVDDAAMGITDVVRGADLLDSTPRQLALYDALGLKPPAFAHVPLLGDAGGERFSKRDKSLTLAALRGEGVMAERLVGLLGHIAGWLDMPESVRASELVSCFAPIRTGDQPLPISDNMLRWLRS
;
A
#
# COMPACT_ATOMS: atom_id res chain seq x y z
N LEU A 1 16.10 -6.50 17.51
CA LEU A 1 16.21 -5.13 16.96
C LEU A 1 17.44 -4.48 17.55
N GLY A 2 18.15 -3.66 16.77
CA GLY A 2 19.24 -2.82 17.26
C GLY A 2 18.85 -1.34 17.21
N ASP A 3 19.75 -0.48 17.69
CA ASP A 3 19.58 0.96 17.70
C ASP A 3 19.33 1.51 16.28
N PHE A 4 18.53 2.56 16.19
CA PHE A 4 18.22 3.23 14.93
C PHE A 4 18.19 4.74 15.11
N VAL A 5 18.53 5.46 14.03
CA VAL A 5 18.63 6.91 14.04
C VAL A 5 17.24 7.55 14.08
N VAL A 6 16.96 8.31 15.14
CA VAL A 6 15.72 9.10 15.29
C VAL A 6 15.90 10.56 14.87
N LYS A 7 17.13 11.08 14.92
CA LYS A 7 17.51 12.40 14.42
C LYS A 7 18.94 12.34 13.89
N ARG A 8 19.13 12.83 12.67
CA ARG A 8 20.43 12.92 12.01
C ARG A 8 21.19 14.17 12.45
N ALA A 9 22.50 14.17 12.25
CA ALA A 9 23.38 15.30 12.59
C ALA A 9 23.04 16.58 11.81
N ASP A 10 22.47 16.47 10.61
CA ASP A 10 21.97 17.59 9.81
C ASP A 10 20.60 18.12 10.28
N GLY A 11 20.09 17.61 11.40
CA GLY A 11 18.84 18.07 12.01
C GLY A 11 17.59 17.36 11.49
N MET A 12 17.67 16.55 10.43
CA MET A 12 16.52 15.83 9.91
C MET A 12 16.07 14.71 10.87
N PHE A 13 14.77 14.63 11.11
CA PHE A 13 14.19 13.52 11.85
C PHE A 13 14.13 12.25 11.00
N GLY A 14 14.38 11.11 11.64
CA GLY A 14 14.24 9.81 11.01
C GLY A 14 12.77 9.51 10.74
N TYR A 15 12.51 8.80 9.64
CA TYR A 15 11.17 8.39 9.24
C TYR A 15 10.37 7.75 10.39
N GLN A 16 11.02 6.91 11.20
CA GLN A 16 10.39 6.21 12.32
C GLN A 16 9.81 7.18 13.36
N LEU A 17 10.53 8.26 13.69
CA LEU A 17 10.07 9.25 14.67
C LEU A 17 9.01 10.19 14.06
N ALA A 18 9.22 10.66 12.84
CA ALA A 18 8.28 11.55 12.17
C ALA A 18 6.89 10.90 12.07
N VAL A 19 6.81 9.66 11.58
CA VAL A 19 5.53 8.93 11.44
C VAL A 19 4.83 8.74 12.79
N VAL A 20 5.55 8.31 13.82
CA VAL A 20 4.94 8.05 15.15
C VAL A 20 4.35 9.32 15.76
N VAL A 21 5.09 10.44 15.66
CA VAL A 21 4.61 11.73 16.19
C VAL A 21 3.42 12.24 15.38
N ASP A 22 3.48 12.17 14.05
CA ASP A 22 2.40 12.65 13.18
C ASP A 22 1.14 11.80 13.33
N ASP A 23 1.24 10.47 13.32
CA ASP A 23 0.11 9.55 13.51
C ASP A 23 -0.60 9.82 14.84
N ALA A 24 0.18 9.98 15.92
CA ALA A 24 -0.37 10.27 17.25
C ALA A 24 -1.02 11.65 17.33
N ALA A 25 -0.38 12.68 16.76
CA ALA A 25 -0.90 14.04 16.73
C ALA A 25 -2.19 14.16 15.89
N MET A 26 -2.30 13.37 14.82
CA MET A 26 -3.48 13.34 13.95
C MET A 26 -4.58 12.39 14.45
N GLY A 27 -4.33 11.62 15.52
CA GLY A 27 -5.30 10.68 16.08
C GLY A 27 -5.59 9.49 15.16
N ILE A 28 -4.58 9.03 14.40
CA ILE A 28 -4.72 7.87 13.51
C ILE A 28 -5.02 6.62 14.33
N THR A 29 -6.09 5.90 13.94
CA THR A 29 -6.51 4.66 14.60
C THR A 29 -6.02 3.41 13.87
N ASP A 30 -5.94 3.49 12.55
CA ASP A 30 -5.64 2.37 11.66
C ASP A 30 -4.66 2.82 10.57
N VAL A 31 -3.50 2.18 10.52
CA VAL A 31 -2.48 2.39 9.49
C VAL A 31 -2.53 1.24 8.50
N VAL A 32 -3.01 1.52 7.29
CA VAL A 32 -3.03 0.57 6.17
C VAL A 32 -1.94 0.99 5.17
N ARG A 33 -0.93 0.15 4.97
CA ARG A 33 0.24 0.45 4.13
C ARG A 33 0.82 -0.78 3.45
N GLY A 34 1.78 -0.61 2.54
CA GLY A 34 2.45 -1.72 1.86
C GLY A 34 3.30 -2.59 2.79
N ALA A 35 3.42 -3.88 2.48
CA ALA A 35 4.21 -4.85 3.24
C ALA A 35 5.73 -4.60 3.21
N ASP A 36 6.23 -3.75 2.31
CA ASP A 36 7.60 -3.24 2.34
C ASP A 36 7.94 -2.46 3.61
N LEU A 37 6.94 -1.93 4.31
CA LEU A 37 7.10 -1.19 5.55
C LEU A 37 6.94 -2.06 6.81
N LEU A 38 6.73 -3.37 6.67
CA LEU A 38 6.51 -4.27 7.81
C LEU A 38 7.66 -4.19 8.83
N ASP A 39 8.90 -4.20 8.36
CA ASP A 39 10.10 -4.12 9.20
C ASP A 39 10.26 -2.79 9.95
N SER A 40 9.54 -1.73 9.52
CA SER A 40 9.52 -0.46 10.26
C SER A 40 8.65 -0.53 11.52
N THR A 41 7.63 -1.41 11.52
CA THR A 41 6.63 -1.47 12.59
C THR A 41 7.22 -1.70 13.97
N PRO A 42 8.14 -2.65 14.20
CA PRO A 42 8.70 -2.86 15.54
C PRO A 42 9.48 -1.64 16.07
N ARG A 43 10.12 -0.87 15.18
CA ARG A 43 10.83 0.38 15.57
C ARG A 43 9.84 1.49 15.93
N GLN A 44 8.74 1.59 15.19
CA GLN A 44 7.67 2.55 15.47
C GLN A 44 6.97 2.22 16.79
N LEU A 45 6.67 0.94 17.05
CA LEU A 45 6.09 0.49 18.31
C LEU A 45 6.99 0.81 19.51
N ALA A 46 8.32 0.64 19.38
CA ALA A 46 9.26 1.03 20.43
C ALA A 46 9.23 2.55 20.72
N LEU A 47 9.00 3.39 19.70
CA LEU A 47 8.86 4.84 19.87
C LEU A 47 7.50 5.21 20.49
N TYR A 48 6.40 4.55 20.10
CA TYR A 48 5.10 4.74 20.75
C TYR A 48 5.21 4.49 22.25
N ASP A 49 5.82 3.37 22.65
CA ASP A 49 6.06 3.02 24.04
C ASP A 49 6.94 4.05 24.75
N ALA A 50 8.09 4.41 24.17
CA ALA A 50 9.02 5.37 24.75
C ALA A 50 8.43 6.79 24.92
N LEU A 51 7.47 7.17 24.08
CA LEU A 51 6.79 8.47 24.14
C LEU A 51 5.49 8.43 24.97
N GLY A 52 5.08 7.27 25.48
CA GLY A 52 3.81 7.11 26.20
C GLY A 52 2.58 7.33 25.32
N LEU A 53 2.70 7.05 24.01
CA LEU A 53 1.65 7.24 23.01
C LEU A 53 0.96 5.90 22.70
N LYS A 54 -0.34 5.95 22.40
CA LYS A 54 -1.10 4.75 22.00
C LYS A 54 -0.82 4.44 20.52
N PRO A 55 -0.33 3.23 20.16
CA PRO A 55 -0.14 2.86 18.76
C PRO A 55 -1.48 2.58 18.05
N PRO A 56 -1.57 2.84 16.73
CA PRO A 56 -2.70 2.43 15.91
C PRO A 56 -2.70 0.92 15.67
N ALA A 57 -3.80 0.39 15.13
CA ALA A 57 -3.80 -0.91 14.49
C ALA A 57 -3.03 -0.84 13.16
N PHE A 58 -2.25 -1.87 12.84
CA PHE A 58 -1.48 -1.92 11.60
C PHE A 58 -1.99 -3.03 10.68
N ALA A 59 -2.21 -2.70 9.41
CA ALA A 59 -2.45 -3.64 8.33
C ALA A 59 -1.43 -3.42 7.21
N HIS A 60 -0.76 -4.50 6.80
CA HIS A 60 0.25 -4.48 5.74
C HIS A 60 -0.28 -5.22 4.51
N VAL A 61 -0.53 -4.48 3.43
CA VAL A 61 -1.06 -4.99 2.18
C VAL A 61 0.09 -5.51 1.32
N PRO A 62 0.01 -6.73 0.75
CA PRO A 62 1.04 -7.22 -0.14
C PRO A 62 1.20 -6.34 -1.38
N LEU A 63 2.43 -6.29 -1.89
CA LEU A 63 2.75 -5.48 -3.05
C LEU A 63 2.21 -6.12 -4.33
N LEU A 64 1.98 -5.32 -5.36
CA LEU A 64 1.65 -5.83 -6.69
C LEU A 64 2.91 -6.44 -7.34
N GLY A 65 2.73 -7.54 -8.04
CA GLY A 65 3.78 -8.22 -8.80
C GLY A 65 3.27 -8.79 -10.12
N ASP A 66 4.18 -9.28 -10.93
CA ASP A 66 3.83 -10.04 -12.13
C ASP A 66 3.28 -11.43 -11.79
N ALA A 67 2.86 -12.18 -12.80
CA ALA A 67 2.36 -13.55 -12.63
C ALA A 67 3.43 -14.54 -12.15
N GLY A 68 4.73 -14.19 -12.24
CA GLY A 68 5.85 -14.96 -11.73
C GLY A 68 6.16 -14.69 -10.25
N GLY A 69 5.48 -13.72 -9.63
CA GLY A 69 5.72 -13.32 -8.25
C GLY A 69 6.84 -12.29 -8.09
N GLU A 70 7.39 -11.75 -9.19
CA GLU A 70 8.35 -10.67 -9.13
C GLU A 70 7.63 -9.35 -8.89
N ARG A 71 8.10 -8.58 -7.91
CA ARG A 71 7.49 -7.30 -7.55
C ARG A 71 7.69 -6.29 -8.67
N PHE A 72 6.64 -5.57 -9.03
CA PHE A 72 6.81 -4.44 -9.95
C PHE A 72 7.75 -3.41 -9.33
N SER A 73 8.71 -2.95 -10.11
CA SER A 73 9.67 -1.95 -9.69
C SER A 73 9.36 -0.62 -10.34
N LYS A 74 9.92 0.48 -9.81
CA LYS A 74 9.85 1.81 -10.47
C LYS A 74 10.44 1.83 -11.89
N ARG A 75 11.09 0.75 -12.34
CA ARG A 75 11.61 0.60 -13.71
C ARG A 75 10.53 0.18 -14.71
N ASP A 76 9.42 -0.38 -14.24
CA ASP A 76 8.24 -0.76 -15.04
C ASP A 76 7.37 0.48 -15.31
N LYS A 77 7.95 1.46 -16.01
CA LYS A 77 7.38 2.81 -16.22
C LYS A 77 5.98 2.79 -16.85
N SER A 78 5.63 1.73 -17.58
CA SER A 78 4.33 1.56 -18.26
C SER A 78 3.15 1.34 -17.31
N LEU A 79 3.39 1.02 -16.03
CA LEU A 79 2.34 0.80 -15.02
C LEU A 79 2.20 1.96 -14.03
N THR A 80 2.86 3.08 -14.27
CA THR A 80 2.65 4.29 -13.46
C THR A 80 1.28 4.90 -13.73
N LEU A 81 0.65 5.51 -12.72
CA LEU A 81 -0.62 6.22 -12.90
C LEU A 81 -0.56 7.29 -14.01
N ALA A 82 0.59 7.94 -14.17
CA ALA A 82 0.82 8.92 -15.23
C ALA A 82 0.85 8.29 -16.62
N ALA A 83 1.54 7.14 -16.78
CA ALA A 83 1.56 6.41 -18.04
C ALA A 83 0.16 5.89 -18.40
N LEU A 84 -0.52 5.22 -17.47
CA LEU A 84 -1.89 4.73 -17.67
C LEU A 84 -2.83 5.86 -18.09
N ARG A 85 -2.77 7.02 -17.43
CA ARG A 85 -3.55 8.20 -17.79
C ARG A 85 -3.19 8.73 -19.18
N GLY A 86 -1.90 8.79 -19.52
CA GLY A 86 -1.43 9.24 -20.84
C GLY A 86 -1.85 8.32 -21.99
N GLU A 87 -2.03 7.03 -21.70
CA GLU A 87 -2.59 6.04 -22.64
C GLU A 87 -4.13 6.06 -22.71
N GLY A 88 -4.80 6.90 -21.92
CA GLY A 88 -6.27 7.00 -21.91
C GLY A 88 -6.98 5.93 -21.09
N VAL A 89 -6.29 5.24 -20.18
CA VAL A 89 -6.92 4.29 -19.25
C VAL A 89 -7.88 5.03 -18.33
N MET A 90 -9.14 4.59 -18.29
CA MET A 90 -10.16 5.13 -17.39
C MET A 90 -9.87 4.74 -15.94
N ALA A 91 -10.08 5.68 -15.01
CA ALA A 91 -9.82 5.46 -13.59
C ALA A 91 -10.67 4.30 -13.04
N GLU A 92 -11.91 4.18 -13.51
CA GLU A 92 -12.89 3.17 -13.12
C GLU A 92 -12.43 1.76 -13.48
N ARG A 93 -11.75 1.59 -14.62
CA ARG A 93 -11.14 0.29 -15.00
C ARG A 93 -10.00 -0.06 -14.07
N LEU A 94 -9.12 0.90 -13.77
CA LEU A 94 -8.04 0.67 -12.81
C LEU A 94 -8.58 0.32 -11.43
N VAL A 95 -9.59 1.05 -10.95
CA VAL A 95 -10.22 0.81 -9.66
C VAL A 95 -10.86 -0.57 -9.61
N GLY A 96 -11.63 -1.00 -10.62
CA GLY A 96 -12.23 -2.32 -10.58
C GLY A 96 -11.26 -3.47 -10.83
N LEU A 97 -10.17 -3.27 -11.58
CA LEU A 97 -9.08 -4.24 -11.61
C LEU A 97 -8.46 -4.41 -10.22
N LEU A 98 -8.18 -3.31 -9.51
CA LEU A 98 -7.67 -3.36 -8.15
C LEU A 98 -8.68 -4.01 -7.19
N GLY A 99 -9.97 -3.74 -7.35
CA GLY A 99 -11.04 -4.40 -6.59
C GLY A 99 -11.08 -5.91 -6.81
N HIS A 100 -10.89 -6.36 -8.06
CA HIS A 100 -10.77 -7.77 -8.37
C HIS A 100 -9.51 -8.41 -7.76
N ILE A 101 -8.35 -7.76 -7.89
CA ILE A 101 -7.09 -8.23 -7.29
C ILE A 101 -7.18 -8.29 -5.76
N ALA A 102 -7.88 -7.34 -5.15
CA ALA A 102 -8.16 -7.30 -3.71
C ALA A 102 -9.15 -8.38 -3.25
N GLY A 103 -9.81 -9.08 -4.18
CA GLY A 103 -10.84 -10.09 -3.88
C GLY A 103 -12.21 -9.52 -3.54
N TRP A 104 -12.48 -8.25 -3.86
CA TRP A 104 -13.78 -7.61 -3.64
C TRP A 104 -14.75 -7.77 -4.81
N LEU A 105 -14.22 -8.09 -6.00
CA LEU A 105 -14.98 -8.38 -7.21
C LEU A 105 -14.54 -9.74 -7.78
N ASP A 106 -15.51 -10.53 -8.25
CA ASP A 106 -15.23 -11.82 -8.89
C ASP A 106 -14.44 -11.67 -10.20
N MET A 107 -14.64 -10.55 -10.92
CA MET A 107 -13.98 -10.22 -12.18
C MET A 107 -13.66 -8.72 -12.26
N PRO A 108 -12.69 -8.30 -13.09
CA PRO A 108 -12.46 -6.89 -13.36
C PRO A 108 -13.66 -6.23 -14.05
N GLU A 109 -14.17 -5.15 -13.46
CA GLU A 109 -15.28 -4.37 -13.99
C GLU A 109 -14.95 -2.88 -13.97
N SER A 110 -15.62 -2.05 -14.76
CA SER A 110 -15.43 -0.60 -14.70
C SER A 110 -16.32 -0.01 -13.61
N VAL A 111 -15.75 0.30 -12.44
CA VAL A 111 -16.50 0.79 -11.28
C VAL A 111 -15.81 1.97 -10.60
N ARG A 112 -16.58 2.87 -9.97
CA ARG A 112 -16.01 3.93 -9.13
C ARG A 112 -15.63 3.38 -7.77
N ALA A 113 -14.65 4.02 -7.12
CA ALA A 113 -14.20 3.63 -5.77
C ALA A 113 -15.35 3.62 -4.74
N SER A 114 -16.31 4.53 -4.89
CA SER A 114 -17.50 4.60 -4.02
C SER A 114 -18.39 3.36 -4.10
N GLU A 115 -18.38 2.65 -5.23
CA GLU A 115 -19.21 1.45 -5.43
C GLU A 115 -18.62 0.24 -4.69
N LEU A 116 -17.30 0.23 -4.50
CA LEU A 116 -16.58 -0.81 -3.75
C LEU A 116 -16.72 -0.68 -2.23
N VAL A 117 -17.23 0.46 -1.72
CA VAL A 117 -17.36 0.69 -0.27
C VAL A 117 -18.22 -0.38 0.41
N SER A 118 -19.26 -0.86 -0.28
CA SER A 118 -20.19 -1.86 0.26
C SER A 118 -19.57 -3.26 0.44
N CYS A 119 -18.54 -3.59 -0.34
CA CYS A 119 -17.85 -4.88 -0.31
C CYS A 119 -16.40 -4.77 0.18
N PHE A 120 -15.98 -3.59 0.68
CA PHE A 120 -14.63 -3.38 1.16
C PHE A 120 -14.31 -4.30 2.34
N ALA A 121 -13.21 -5.03 2.22
CA ALA A 121 -12.71 -5.91 3.25
C ALA A 121 -11.17 -5.87 3.32
N PRO A 122 -10.56 -6.15 4.49
CA PRO A 122 -9.12 -6.29 4.58
C PRO A 122 -8.59 -7.31 3.57
N ILE A 123 -7.60 -6.90 2.77
CA ILE A 123 -6.95 -7.77 1.80
C ILE A 123 -6.15 -8.82 2.56
N ARG A 124 -6.58 -10.08 2.48
CA ARG A 124 -5.91 -11.21 3.12
C ARG A 124 -5.07 -11.96 2.11
N THR A 125 -3.82 -11.56 1.99
CA THR A 125 -2.83 -12.31 1.22
C THR A 125 -1.55 -12.37 2.03
N GLY A 126 -0.87 -13.53 1.99
CA GLY A 126 0.37 -13.75 2.73
C GLY A 126 1.52 -12.91 2.17
N ASP A 127 2.76 -13.31 2.42
CA ASP A 127 3.94 -12.54 2.00
C ASP A 127 4.17 -12.46 0.47
N GLN A 128 3.31 -13.14 -0.31
CA GLN A 128 3.39 -13.19 -1.76
C GLN A 128 2.80 -11.93 -2.41
N PRO A 129 3.45 -11.36 -3.43
CA PRO A 129 2.88 -10.28 -4.19
C PRO A 129 1.51 -10.65 -4.80
N LEU A 130 0.63 -9.67 -4.89
CA LEU A 130 -0.64 -9.77 -5.59
C LEU A 130 -0.36 -9.78 -7.10
N PRO A 131 -0.63 -10.91 -7.79
CA PRO A 131 -0.21 -11.07 -9.18
C PRO A 131 -1.11 -10.29 -10.13
N ILE A 132 -0.51 -9.62 -11.11
CA ILE A 132 -1.21 -9.03 -12.25
C ILE A 132 -0.79 -9.81 -13.50
N SER A 133 -1.77 -10.49 -14.10
CA SER A 133 -1.54 -11.25 -15.34
C SER A 133 -1.54 -10.35 -16.59
N ASP A 134 -0.93 -10.82 -17.67
CA ASP A 134 -1.00 -10.14 -18.98
C ASP A 134 -2.43 -9.95 -19.48
N ASN A 135 -3.33 -10.88 -19.14
CA ASN A 135 -4.73 -10.76 -19.51
C ASN A 135 -5.41 -9.59 -18.78
N MET A 136 -5.10 -9.41 -17.50
CA MET A 136 -5.56 -8.27 -16.72
C MET A 136 -5.01 -6.95 -17.26
N LEU A 137 -3.72 -6.92 -17.67
CA LEU A 137 -3.12 -5.74 -18.29
C LEU A 137 -3.75 -5.40 -19.64
N ARG A 138 -4.05 -6.41 -20.48
CA ARG A 138 -4.80 -6.20 -21.73
C ARG A 138 -6.20 -5.69 -21.48
N TRP A 139 -6.91 -6.26 -20.50
CA TRP A 139 -8.22 -5.77 -20.10
C TRP A 139 -8.15 -4.33 -19.58
N LEU A 140 -7.13 -3.95 -18.82
CA LEU A 140 -6.99 -2.59 -18.30
C LEU A 140 -6.90 -1.54 -19.42
N ARG A 141 -6.32 -1.93 -20.57
CA ARG A 141 -6.01 -1.06 -21.72
C ARG A 141 -7.00 -1.17 -22.88
N SER A 142 -8.02 -2.01 -22.76
CA SER A 142 -9.08 -2.14 -23.76
C SER A 142 -10.16 -1.07 -23.58
#